data_AF-A0A935L374-F1
#
_entry.id   AF-A0A935L374-F1
#
_cell.length_a   1.000
_cell.length_b   1.000
_cell.length_c   1.000
_cell.angle_alpha   90.00
_cell.angle_beta   90.00
_cell.angle_gamma   90.00
#
_symmetry.space_group_name_H-M   'P 1'
#
loop_
_entity.id
_entity.type
_entity.pdbx_description
1 polymer ?
#
loop_
_entity_poly.entity_id
_entity_poly.type
_entity_poly.pdbx_seq_one_letter_code
_entity_poly.pdbx_strand_id
1 'polypeptide(L)'
;MDPDLSNDSLPRLPGWRPIFGQTGAAQGHLRNTGVVAGDIFLFSVCSVMSLYKSGQLDWNTCSPPLHVLWGWLQIDEVLKVDGCDDEEYKWASTTHISIAVSETNNTVYVARKHLTLPGVSAGELAGAGVFPLLLRSNCD
;
A
#
# COMPACT_ATOMS: atom_id res chain seq x y z
N MET A 1 -5.10 7.96 1.88
CA MET A 1 -5.72 6.68 2.27
C MET A 1 -4.60 5.72 2.59
N ASP A 2 -4.81 4.74 3.48
CA ASP A 2 -3.78 3.75 3.83
C ASP A 2 -4.11 2.40 3.15
N PRO A 3 -3.16 1.74 2.44
CA PRO A 3 -1.79 2.20 2.19
C PRO A 3 -1.76 3.44 1.28
N ASP A 4 -0.81 4.33 1.54
CA ASP A 4 -0.64 5.58 0.80
C ASP A 4 0.29 5.38 -0.39
N LEU A 5 -0.27 4.83 -1.47
CA LEU A 5 0.50 4.39 -2.64
C LEU A 5 0.56 5.41 -3.78
N SER A 6 -0.31 6.42 -3.78
CA SER A 6 -0.48 7.34 -4.91
C SER A 6 -0.18 8.78 -4.50
N ASN A 7 0.81 9.36 -5.18
CA ASN A 7 1.22 10.75 -5.00
C ASN A 7 0.04 11.71 -5.22
N ASP A 8 -0.82 11.43 -6.19
CA ASP A 8 -1.85 12.35 -6.68
C ASP A 8 -3.10 12.40 -5.80
N SER A 9 -3.17 11.55 -4.77
CA SER A 9 -4.37 11.45 -3.92
C SER A 9 -4.51 12.58 -2.90
N LEU A 10 -3.42 13.25 -2.50
CA LEU A 10 -3.40 14.37 -1.56
C LEU A 10 -2.22 15.32 -1.85
N PRO A 11 -2.25 16.60 -1.43
CA PRO A 11 -1.08 17.46 -1.46
C PRO A 11 0.07 16.86 -0.64
N ARG A 12 1.28 16.80 -1.21
CA ARG A 12 2.44 16.14 -0.60
C ARG A 12 3.54 17.12 -0.22
N LEU A 13 4.17 16.86 0.92
CA LEU A 13 5.40 17.55 1.30
C LEU A 13 6.58 17.00 0.48
N PRO A 14 7.61 17.83 0.23
CA PRO A 14 8.85 17.36 -0.38
C PRO A 14 9.42 16.15 0.36
N GLY A 15 9.90 15.16 -0.39
CA GLY A 15 10.42 13.92 0.18
C GLY A 15 9.37 12.85 0.46
N TRP A 16 8.10 13.09 0.12
CA TRP A 16 7.06 12.05 0.20
C TRP A 16 7.47 10.78 -0.53
N ARG A 17 7.17 9.66 0.12
CA ARG A 17 7.32 8.30 -0.41
C ARG A 17 6.04 7.53 -0.11
N PRO A 18 5.70 6.54 -0.93
CA PRO A 18 4.61 5.64 -0.60
C PRO A 18 4.86 4.95 0.74
N ILE A 19 3.83 4.84 1.58
CA ILE A 19 3.94 4.25 2.91
C ILE A 19 2.72 3.40 3.27
N PHE A 20 2.89 2.47 4.20
CA PHE A 20 1.83 1.66 4.78
C PHE A 20 1.96 1.63 6.31
N GLY A 21 0.91 2.04 7.01
CA GLY A 21 0.90 2.13 8.47
C GLY A 21 0.24 0.94 9.14
N GLN A 22 0.85 0.43 10.21
CA GLN A 22 0.29 -0.66 11.02
C GLN A 22 0.49 -0.38 12.51
N THR A 23 -0.49 -0.77 13.32
CA THR A 23 -0.46 -0.62 14.78
C THR A 23 -0.97 -1.88 15.49
N GLY A 24 -0.79 -1.95 16.81
CA GLY A 24 -1.41 -2.96 17.68
C GLY A 24 -1.13 -4.40 17.26
N ALA A 25 -2.18 -5.24 17.26
CA ALA A 25 -2.07 -6.67 16.96
C ALA A 25 -1.65 -6.95 15.51
N ALA A 26 -2.09 -6.11 14.56
CA ALA A 26 -1.75 -6.28 13.15
C ALA A 26 -0.24 -6.06 12.94
N GLN A 27 0.33 -5.03 13.57
CA GLN A 27 1.77 -4.85 13.57
C GLN A 27 2.51 -5.93 14.35
N GLY A 28 1.95 -6.37 15.49
CA GLY A 28 2.48 -7.50 16.24
C GLY A 28 2.60 -8.77 15.40
N HIS A 29 1.61 -9.06 14.55
CA HIS A 29 1.64 -10.19 13.64
C HIS A 29 2.75 -10.06 12.59
N LEU A 30 2.84 -8.92 11.91
CA LEU A 30 3.89 -8.68 10.89
C LEU A 30 5.30 -8.83 11.48
N ARG A 31 5.53 -8.25 12.67
CA ARG A 31 6.79 -8.41 13.41
C ARG A 31 7.08 -9.87 13.74
N ASN A 32 6.10 -10.60 14.26
CA ASN A 32 6.29 -12.00 14.66
C ASN A 32 6.52 -12.93 13.47
N THR A 33 6.01 -12.56 12.29
CA THR A 33 6.27 -13.26 11.02
C THR A 33 7.64 -12.89 10.42
N GLY A 34 8.33 -11.89 10.97
CA GLY A 34 9.67 -11.49 10.53
C GLY A 34 9.67 -10.61 9.29
N VAL A 35 8.63 -9.81 9.07
CA VAL A 35 8.59 -8.85 7.95
C VAL A 35 9.67 -7.78 8.13
N VAL A 36 10.48 -7.57 7.09
CA VAL A 36 11.68 -6.72 7.09
C VAL A 36 11.85 -5.94 5.78
N ALA A 37 12.85 -5.05 5.75
CA ALA A 37 13.26 -4.38 4.52
C ALA A 37 13.61 -5.39 3.41
N GLY A 38 13.14 -5.13 2.19
CA GLY A 38 13.25 -6.01 1.03
C GLY A 38 11.98 -6.81 0.73
N ASP A 39 11.14 -7.07 1.74
CA ASP A 39 9.86 -7.78 1.56
C ASP A 39 8.85 -6.93 0.77
N ILE A 40 7.83 -7.58 0.23
CA ILE A 40 6.79 -6.95 -0.59
C ILE A 40 5.42 -7.19 0.03
N PHE A 41 4.70 -6.11 0.29
CA PHE A 41 3.26 -6.15 0.47
C PHE A 41 2.56 -6.19 -0.87
N LEU A 42 1.60 -7.11 -1.00
CA LEU A 42 0.64 -7.17 -2.09
C LEU A 42 -0.74 -6.88 -1.52
N PHE A 43 -1.36 -5.79 -1.98
CA PHE A 43 -2.67 -5.37 -1.49
C PHE A 43 -3.76 -5.94 -2.36
N SER A 44 -4.68 -6.67 -1.73
CA SER A 44 -5.79 -7.32 -2.40
C SER A 44 -7.14 -6.81 -1.88
N VAL A 45 -8.14 -6.76 -2.75
CA VAL A 45 -9.53 -6.60 -2.37
C VAL A 45 -10.29 -7.85 -2.76
N CYS A 46 -11.12 -8.36 -1.84
CA CYS A 46 -12.11 -9.38 -2.18
C CYS A 46 -13.35 -8.66 -2.69
N SER A 47 -13.68 -8.85 -3.96
CA SER A 47 -14.84 -8.21 -4.58
C SER A 47 -15.70 -9.22 -5.32
N VAL A 48 -17.01 -9.06 -5.20
CA VAL A 48 -18.02 -9.75 -6.04
C VAL A 48 -18.48 -8.85 -7.20
N MET A 49 -17.60 -7.95 -7.66
CA MET A 49 -17.94 -6.92 -8.64
C MET A 49 -17.50 -7.37 -10.04
N SER A 50 -18.47 -7.64 -10.91
CA SER A 50 -18.21 -7.75 -12.35
C SER A 50 -17.91 -6.36 -12.91
N LEU A 51 -16.93 -6.28 -13.80
CA LEU A 51 -16.55 -5.02 -14.43
C LEU A 51 -17.46 -4.64 -15.60
N TYR A 52 -17.91 -3.39 -15.59
CA TYR A 52 -18.04 -2.46 -16.72
C TYR A 52 -18.68 -3.01 -18.02
N LYS A 53 -19.98 -2.79 -18.18
CA LYS A 53 -20.54 -2.45 -19.50
C LYS A 53 -20.67 -0.93 -19.58
N SER A 54 -20.04 -0.32 -20.59
CA SER A 54 -20.38 1.03 -21.05
C SER A 54 -20.21 2.17 -20.03
N GLY A 55 -19.17 2.16 -19.20
CA GLY A 55 -18.82 3.30 -18.35
C GLY A 55 -19.51 3.37 -16.98
N GLN A 56 -20.29 2.35 -16.61
CA GLN A 56 -20.92 2.27 -15.29
C GLN A 56 -20.47 1.02 -14.53
N LEU A 57 -20.30 1.18 -13.21
CA LEU A 57 -20.03 0.11 -12.27
C LEU A 57 -21.34 -0.66 -12.03
N ASP A 58 -21.42 -1.92 -12.45
CA ASP A 58 -22.60 -2.76 -12.23
C ASP A 58 -22.32 -3.80 -11.14
N TRP A 59 -23.17 -3.83 -10.12
CA TRP A 59 -23.07 -4.75 -9.00
C TRP A 59 -23.75 -6.07 -9.35
N ASN A 60 -23.12 -6.87 -10.20
CA ASN A 60 -23.66 -8.18 -10.55
C ASN A 60 -23.22 -9.25 -9.52
N THR A 61 -24.16 -9.59 -8.64
CA THR A 61 -24.03 -10.60 -7.58
C THR A 61 -23.89 -12.04 -8.10
N CYS A 62 -24.02 -12.28 -9.40
CA CYS A 62 -23.86 -13.60 -10.01
C CYS A 62 -22.41 -13.93 -10.42
N SER A 63 -21.45 -13.03 -10.19
CA SER A 63 -20.02 -13.32 -10.44
C SER A 63 -19.36 -14.00 -9.23
N PRO A 64 -18.44 -14.96 -9.45
CA PRO A 64 -17.69 -15.55 -8.34
C PRO A 64 -16.85 -14.48 -7.63
N PRO A 65 -16.61 -14.60 -6.32
CA PRO A 65 -15.71 -13.71 -5.60
C PRO A 65 -14.33 -13.71 -6.25
N LEU A 66 -13.81 -12.52 -6.54
CA LEU A 66 -12.47 -12.32 -7.09
C LEU A 66 -11.57 -11.70 -6.03
N HIS A 67 -10.38 -12.27 -5.87
CA HIS A 67 -9.28 -11.64 -5.16
C HIS A 67 -8.47 -10.83 -6.17
N VAL A 68 -8.66 -9.51 -6.16
CA VAL A 68 -7.98 -8.61 -7.09
C VAL A 68 -6.81 -7.95 -6.37
N LEU A 69 -5.60 -8.18 -6.88
CA LEU A 69 -4.44 -7.38 -6.49
C LEU A 69 -4.57 -6.00 -7.11
N TRP A 70 -4.54 -4.96 -6.29
CA TRP A 70 -4.71 -3.59 -6.74
C TRP A 70 -3.47 -2.73 -6.50
N GLY A 71 -2.54 -3.15 -5.65
CA GLY A 71 -1.29 -2.43 -5.43
C GLY A 71 -0.20 -3.25 -4.78
N TRP A 72 0.99 -2.68 -4.75
CA TRP A 72 2.18 -3.26 -4.12
C TRP A 72 3.01 -2.20 -3.41
N LEU A 73 3.81 -2.65 -2.43
CA LEU A 73 4.85 -1.87 -1.77
C LEU A 73 6.01 -2.77 -1.38
N GLN A 74 7.19 -2.56 -1.97
CA GLN A 74 8.45 -3.15 -1.50
C GLN A 74 9.03 -2.28 -0.39
N ILE A 75 9.30 -2.90 0.76
CA ILE A 75 9.77 -2.21 1.96
C ILE A 75 11.24 -1.83 1.78
N ASP A 76 11.56 -0.58 2.06
CA ASP A 76 12.93 -0.09 2.20
C ASP A 76 13.29 0.08 3.68
N GLU A 77 12.36 0.63 4.44
CA GLU A 77 12.57 0.99 5.84
C GLU A 77 11.34 0.62 6.67
N VAL A 78 11.57 0.18 7.91
CA VAL A 78 10.55 -0.11 8.91
C VAL A 78 10.75 0.85 10.07
N LEU A 79 9.90 1.85 10.16
CA LEU A 79 10.02 2.96 11.10
C LEU A 79 9.06 2.75 12.26
N LYS A 80 9.57 2.57 13.48
CA LYS A 80 8.73 2.59 14.68
C LYS A 80 8.41 4.02 15.04
N VAL A 81 7.14 4.38 15.07
CA VAL A 81 6.67 5.75 15.32
C VAL A 81 6.58 6.05 16.82
N ASP A 82 6.51 5.01 17.65
CA ASP A 82 6.51 5.12 19.12
C ASP A 82 7.78 5.89 19.58
N GLY A 83 7.63 7.17 19.93
CA GLY A 83 8.71 8.02 20.41
C GLY A 83 9.63 8.61 19.32
N CYS A 84 9.20 8.62 18.06
CA CYS A 84 9.91 9.34 16.99
C CYS A 84 9.84 10.87 17.18
N ASP A 85 10.86 11.56 16.69
CA ASP A 85 10.82 13.02 16.54
C ASP A 85 9.89 13.37 15.36
N ASP A 86 8.80 14.07 15.65
CA ASP A 86 7.81 14.49 14.67
C ASP A 86 8.43 15.29 13.52
N GLU A 87 9.55 15.99 13.75
CA GLU A 87 10.27 16.78 12.74
C GLU A 87 10.87 15.92 11.62
N GLU A 88 11.41 14.74 11.94
CA GLU A 88 12.10 13.88 10.98
C GLU A 88 11.14 13.25 9.97
N TYR A 89 9.89 13.00 10.38
CA TYR A 89 8.88 12.29 9.58
C TYR A 89 7.69 13.17 9.19
N LYS A 90 7.82 14.50 9.25
CA LYS A 90 6.76 15.44 8.81
C LYS A 90 6.22 15.13 7.42
N TRP A 91 7.07 14.68 6.50
CA TRP A 91 6.68 14.31 5.14
C TRP A 91 5.67 13.15 5.08
N ALA A 92 5.63 12.30 6.11
CA ALA A 92 4.73 11.14 6.23
C ALA A 92 3.41 11.47 6.97
N SER A 93 3.26 12.69 7.51
CA SER A 93 2.15 13.11 8.37
C SER A 93 0.76 13.06 7.72
N THR A 94 0.68 12.91 6.40
CA THR A 94 -0.58 12.84 5.63
C THR A 94 -1.26 11.47 5.70
N THR A 95 -0.60 10.47 6.29
CA THR A 95 -1.17 9.13 6.46
C THR A 95 -1.81 8.98 7.83
N HIS A 96 -2.79 8.08 7.96
CA HIS A 96 -3.55 7.84 9.19
C HIS A 96 -2.68 7.53 10.43
N ILE A 97 -1.37 7.35 10.24
CA ILE A 97 -0.32 7.29 11.28
C ILE A 97 -0.25 8.56 12.15
N SER A 98 -0.76 9.71 11.70
CA SER A 98 -0.65 10.97 12.47
C SER A 98 -1.63 11.13 13.65
N ILE A 99 -2.55 10.19 13.92
CA ILE A 99 -3.45 10.31 15.09
C ILE A 99 -3.65 8.94 15.76
N ALA A 100 -2.62 8.45 16.44
CA ALA A 100 -2.78 7.41 17.46
C ALA A 100 -1.61 7.47 18.46
N VAL A 101 -1.43 8.61 19.12
CA VAL A 101 -0.46 8.81 20.22
C VAL A 101 -0.78 7.91 21.45
N SER A 102 -1.73 6.97 21.33
CA SER A 102 -2.08 5.98 22.36
C SER A 102 -2.00 4.51 21.91
N GLU A 103 -1.66 4.22 20.66
CA GLU A 103 -1.62 2.84 20.15
C GLU A 103 -0.21 2.27 20.23
N THR A 104 -0.06 1.12 20.89
CA THR A 104 1.24 0.45 21.01
C THR A 104 1.69 -0.18 19.69
N ASN A 105 3.00 -0.25 19.47
CA ASN A 105 3.59 -0.83 18.26
C ASN A 105 3.18 -0.06 16.99
N ASN A 106 3.19 1.27 17.02
CA ASN A 106 2.94 2.05 15.83
C ASN A 106 4.16 1.96 14.88
N THR A 107 3.95 1.53 13.64
CA THR A 107 5.02 1.32 12.66
C THR A 107 4.61 1.74 11.27
N VAL A 108 5.49 2.44 10.57
CA VAL A 108 5.38 2.77 9.15
C VAL A 108 6.34 1.92 8.34
N TYR A 109 5.82 1.29 7.29
CA TYR A 109 6.62 0.66 6.25
C TYR A 109 6.78 1.64 5.10
N VAL A 110 8.02 2.03 4.82
CA VAL A 110 8.33 3.00 3.75
C VAL A 110 8.75 2.27 2.49
N ALA A 111 8.12 2.64 1.37
CA ALA A 111 8.41 2.04 0.08
C ALA A 111 9.79 2.39 -0.43
N ARG A 112 10.46 1.41 -1.06
CA ARG A 112 11.65 1.64 -1.87
C ARG A 112 11.32 2.52 -3.06
N LYS A 113 12.31 3.31 -3.52
CA LYS A 113 12.15 4.13 -4.73
C LYS A 113 11.89 3.28 -5.98
N HIS A 114 12.65 2.20 -6.14
CA HIS A 114 12.55 1.30 -7.29
C HIS A 114 12.46 -0.16 -6.84
N LEU A 115 11.61 -0.93 -7.51
CA LEU A 115 11.44 -2.35 -7.24
C LEU A 115 12.74 -3.09 -7.53
N THR A 116 13.12 -3.99 -6.64
CA THR A 116 14.29 -4.86 -6.76
C THR A 116 13.81 -6.31 -6.66
N LEU A 117 13.72 -6.97 -7.81
CA LEU A 117 13.34 -8.38 -7.92
C LEU A 117 14.24 -9.09 -8.93
N PRO A 118 14.47 -10.41 -8.78
CA PRO A 118 15.14 -11.19 -9.81
C PRO A 118 14.44 -11.04 -11.16
N GLY A 119 15.21 -10.67 -12.20
CA GLY A 119 14.68 -10.49 -13.55
C GLY A 119 14.05 -9.12 -13.84
N VAL A 120 14.00 -8.20 -12.86
CA VAL A 120 13.60 -6.80 -13.09
C VAL A 120 14.86 -5.93 -13.17
N SER A 121 14.98 -5.11 -14.21
CA SER A 121 16.14 -4.23 -14.35
C SER A 121 16.10 -3.14 -13.27
N ALA A 122 17.27 -2.77 -12.74
CA ALA A 122 17.34 -1.74 -11.71
C ALA A 122 16.73 -0.41 -12.22
N GLY A 123 15.77 0.14 -11.48
CA GLY A 123 15.10 1.39 -11.84
C GLY A 123 13.97 1.26 -12.86
N GLU A 124 13.67 0.06 -13.34
CA GLU A 124 12.62 -0.17 -14.35
C GLU A 124 11.21 0.08 -13.81
N LEU A 125 10.96 -0.32 -12.56
CA LEU A 125 9.67 -0.21 -11.90
C LEU A 125 9.78 0.56 -10.59
N ALA A 126 8.75 1.35 -10.26
CA ALA A 126 8.64 1.98 -8.95
C ALA A 126 8.50 0.91 -7.85
N GLY A 127 9.11 1.16 -6.68
CA GLY A 127 9.07 0.20 -5.57
C GLY A 127 7.69 0.07 -4.91
N ALA A 128 6.75 0.95 -5.24
CA ALA A 128 5.36 0.84 -4.86
C ALA A 128 4.46 1.46 -5.93
N GLY A 129 3.20 1.03 -5.97
CA GLY A 129 2.23 1.56 -6.93
C GLY A 129 0.92 0.81 -6.92
N VAL A 130 0.02 1.25 -7.79
CA VAL A 130 -1.26 0.59 -8.05
C VAL A 130 -1.21 -0.08 -9.41
N PHE A 131 -1.81 -1.28 -9.52
CA PHE A 131 -1.94 -1.93 -10.82
C PHE A 131 -2.90 -1.12 -11.68
N PRO A 132 -2.57 -0.83 -12.95
CA PRO A 132 -3.56 -0.33 -13.89
C PRO A 132 -4.66 -1.37 -13.97
N LEU A 133 -5.92 -0.97 -13.74
CA LEU A 133 -7.06 -1.86 -13.88
C LEU A 133 -7.07 -2.40 -15.32
N LEU A 134 -6.65 -3.65 -15.50
CA LEU A 134 -6.79 -4.36 -16.77
C LEU A 134 -8.26 -4.76 -16.89
N LEU A 135 -9.07 -3.86 -17.43
CA LEU A 135 -10.42 -4.17 -17.87
C LEU A 135 -10.33 -5.18 -19.02
N ARG A 136 -10.47 -6.48 -18.72
CA ARG A 136 -10.84 -7.44 -19.77
C ARG A 136 -12.33 -7.29 -20.04
N SER A 137 -12.67 -6.46 -21.02
CA SER A 137 -13.93 -6.60 -21.75
C SER A 137 -13.79 -7.89 -22.55
N ASN A 138 -14.60 -8.90 -22.22
CA ASN A 138 -15.18 -9.85 -23.18
C ASN A 138 -16.01 -10.86 -22.37
N CYS A 139 -17.32 -10.61 -22.31
CA CYS A 139 -18.29 -11.69 -22.24
C CYS A 139 -18.96 -11.72 -23.62
N ASP A 140 -18.73 -12.81 -24.34
CA ASP A 140 -19.56 -13.22 -25.48
C ASP A 140 -21.01 -13.48 -25.03
#